data_AF-A0A3M8V3X4-F1
#
_entry.id   AF-A0A3M8V3X4-F1
#
_cell.length_a   1.000
_cell.length_b   1.000
_cell.length_c   1.000
_cell.angle_alpha   90.00
_cell.angle_beta   90.00
_cell.angle_gamma   90.00
#
_symmetry.space_group_name_H-M   'P 1'
#
loop_
_entity.id
_entity.type
_entity.pdbx_description
1 polymer ?
#
loop_
_entity_poly.entity_id
_entity_poly.type
_entity_poly.pdbx_seq_one_letter_code
_entity_poly.pdbx_strand_id
1 'polypeptide(L)' 'RAAERALTGGPATAEAFAAAADAELAAAETLPGNGYKVTLMRNLVVAMLTELSEEAVR' A
#
# COMPACT_ATOMS: atom_id res chain seq x y z
N ARG A 1 -4.45 3.19 9.44
CA ARG A 1 -5.20 4.26 8.72
C ARG A 1 -4.28 5.38 8.18
N ALA A 2 -2.96 5.31 8.33
CA ALA A 2 -2.04 6.23 7.65
C ALA A 2 -2.16 6.11 6.12
N ALA A 3 -2.27 4.88 5.59
CA ALA A 3 -2.48 4.65 4.15
C ALA A 3 -3.74 5.36 3.63
N GLU A 4 -4.90 5.13 4.25
CA GLU A 4 -6.17 5.77 3.86
C GLU A 4 -6.08 7.30 3.86
N ARG A 5 -5.45 7.88 4.90
CA ARG A 5 -5.25 9.34 4.98
C ARG A 5 -4.33 9.86 3.90
N ALA A 6 -3.28 9.11 3.53
CA ALA A 6 -2.36 9.48 2.46
C ALA A 6 -3.03 9.47 1.08
N LEU A 7 -4.04 8.63 0.88
CA LEU A 7 -4.74 8.48 -0.39
C LEU A 7 -5.99 9.37 -0.53
N THR A 8 -6.63 9.73 0.58
CA THR A 8 -7.88 10.50 0.55
C THR A 8 -7.69 11.84 -0.15
N GLY A 9 -8.41 12.05 -1.26
CA GLY A 9 -8.34 13.28 -2.07
C GLY A 9 -7.10 13.40 -2.96
N GLY A 10 -6.21 12.40 -2.94
CA GLY A 10 -5.02 12.33 -3.80
C GLY A 10 -5.25 11.55 -5.09
N PRO A 11 -4.23 11.48 -5.97
CA PRO A 11 -4.29 10.70 -7.19
C PRO A 11 -4.26 9.18 -6.92
N ALA A 12 -5.05 8.42 -7.68
CA ALA A 12 -5.08 6.96 -7.63
C ALA A 12 -4.01 6.37 -8.58
N THR A 13 -2.73 6.47 -8.20
CA THR A 13 -1.60 5.94 -8.98
C THR A 13 -0.76 4.95 -8.17
N ALA A 14 0.00 4.10 -8.88
CA ALA A 14 0.89 3.12 -8.27
C ALA A 14 1.90 3.76 -7.30
N GLU A 15 2.42 4.95 -7.63
CA GLU A 15 3.35 5.69 -6.77
C GLU A 15 2.67 6.17 -5.48
N ALA A 16 1.43 6.66 -5.57
CA ALA A 16 0.65 7.08 -4.41
C ALA A 16 0.33 5.88 -3.50
N PHE A 17 -0.05 4.74 -4.08
CA PHE A 17 -0.30 3.50 -3.34
C PHE A 17 0.96 2.99 -2.64
N ALA A 18 2.12 3.07 -3.31
CA ALA A 18 3.40 2.68 -2.74
C ALA A 18 3.76 3.56 -1.53
N ALA A 19 3.64 4.88 -1.66
CA ALA A 19 3.89 5.81 -0.55
C ALA A 19 2.92 5.60 0.63
N ALA A 20 1.64 5.32 0.34
CA ALA A 20 0.64 5.03 1.35
C ALA A 20 0.92 3.71 2.10
N ALA A 21 1.34 2.67 1.37
CA ALA A 21 1.74 1.40 1.96
C ALA A 21 2.98 1.55 2.84
N ASP A 22 3.98 2.31 2.38
CA ASP A 22 5.19 2.62 3.15
C ASP A 22 4.85 3.36 4.45
N ALA A 23 3.94 4.34 4.40
CA ALA A 23 3.51 5.10 5.57
C ALA A 23 2.77 4.24 6.61
N GLU A 24 1.93 3.28 6.18
CA GLU A 24 1.25 2.36 7.09
C GLU A 24 2.21 1.33 7.69
N LEU A 25 3.10 0.78 6.87
CA LEU A 25 4.03 -0.28 7.27
C LEU A 25 5.22 0.23 8.09
N ALA A 26 5.46 1.54 8.16
CA ALA A 26 6.51 2.13 8.97
C ALA A 26 6.42 1.77 10.48
N ALA A 27 5.22 1.46 10.97
CA ALA A 27 4.99 1.03 12.36
C ALA A 27 5.10 -0.50 12.55
N ALA A 28 5.46 -1.27 11.52
CA ALA A 28 5.51 -2.71 11.60
C ALA A 28 6.67 -3.20 12.49
N GLU A 29 6.33 -3.90 13.56
CA GLU A 29 7.29 -4.63 14.39
C GLU A 29 7.29 -6.11 14.00
N THR A 30 8.38 -6.55 13.38
CA THR A 30 8.50 -7.93 12.87
C THR A 30 9.02 -8.87 13.95
N LEU A 31 8.64 -10.14 13.86
CA LEU A 31 9.21 -11.23 14.65
C LEU A 31 10.21 -12.03 13.80
N PRO A 32 11.09 -12.85 14.43
CA PRO A 32 11.95 -13.77 13.70
C PRO A 32 11.14 -14.62 12.71
N GLY A 33 11.60 -14.64 11.45
CA GLY A 33 10.99 -15.42 10.39
C GLY A 33 9.80 -14.78 9.68
N ASN A 34 9.33 -13.58 10.07
CA ASN A 34 8.21 -12.92 9.37
C ASN A 34 8.53 -11.55 8.75
N GLY A 35 9.77 -11.07 8.83
CA GLY A 35 10.16 -9.77 8.29
C GLY A 35 9.86 -9.60 6.79
N TYR A 36 9.91 -10.69 6.02
CA TYR A 36 9.54 -10.69 4.60
C TYR A 36 8.08 -10.27 4.34
N LYS A 37 7.20 -10.42 5.34
CA LYS A 37 5.78 -10.05 5.21
C LYS A 37 5.59 -8.55 5.03
N VAL A 38 6.51 -7.70 5.51
CA VAL A 38 6.41 -6.25 5.31
C VAL A 38 6.51 -5.93 3.81
N THR A 39 7.53 -6.45 3.13
CA THR A 39 7.70 -6.27 1.68
C THR A 39 6.54 -6.91 0.90
N LEU A 40 6.09 -8.10 1.30
CA LEU A 40 4.94 -8.77 0.68
C LEU A 40 3.67 -7.92 0.77
N MET A 41 3.36 -7.38 1.95
CA MET A 41 2.18 -6.54 2.17
C MET A 41 2.25 -5.26 1.35
N ARG A 42 3.42 -4.61 1.30
CA ARG A 42 3.63 -3.43 0.46
C ARG A 42 3.29 -3.72 -1.00
N ASN A 43 3.85 -4.79 -1.55
CA ASN A 43 3.65 -5.16 -2.95
C ASN A 43 2.19 -5.52 -3.24
N LEU A 44 1.54 -6.23 -2.31
CA LEU A 44 0.13 -6.61 -2.44
C LEU A 44 -0.79 -5.39 -2.45
N VAL A 45 -0.57 -4.43 -1.57
CA VAL A 45 -1.36 -3.18 -1.53
C VAL A 45 -1.22 -2.41 -2.84
N VAL A 46 0.01 -2.25 -3.34
CA VAL A 46 0.25 -1.55 -4.61
C VAL A 46 -0.44 -2.26 -5.77
N ALA A 47 -0.27 -3.58 -5.89
CA ALA A 47 -0.86 -4.36 -6.97
C ALA A 47 -2.40 -4.28 -6.96
N MET A 48 -3.02 -4.54 -5.80
CA MET A 48 -4.48 -4.59 -5.68
C MET A 48 -5.13 -3.22 -5.92
N LEU A 49 -4.56 -2.14 -5.37
CA LEU A 49 -5.12 -0.80 -5.58
C LEU A 49 -4.92 -0.32 -7.03
N THR A 50 -3.82 -0.71 -7.67
CA THR A 50 -3.61 -0.44 -9.11
C THR A 50 -4.68 -1.13 -9.94
N GLU A 51 -4.89 -2.44 -9.72
CA GLU A 51 -5.92 -3.22 -10.40
C GLU A 51 -7.30 -2.59 -10.21
N LEU A 52 -7.72 -2.33 -8.97
CA LEU A 52 -9.02 -1.69 -8.68
C LEU A 52 -9.18 -0.31 -9.34
N SER A 53 -8.10 0.45 -9.46
CA SER A 53 -8.14 1.77 -10.10
C SER A 53 -8.29 1.66 -11.62
N GLU A 54 -7.61 0.69 -12.24
CA GLU A 54 -7.79 0.39 -13.66
C GLU A 54 -9.21 -0.13 -13.95
N GLU A 55 -9.76 -0.96 -13.07
CA GLU A 55 -11.14 -1.44 -13.17
C GLU A 55 -12.16 -0.32 -13.03
N ALA A 56 -11.95 0.63 -12.12
CA ALA A 56 -12.88 1.74 -11.88
C ALA A 56 -12.97 2.72 -13.07
N VAL A 57 -11.95 2.75 -13.94
CA VAL A 57 -11.90 3.62 -15.13
C VAL A 57 -12.43 2.90 -16.39
N ARG A 58 -12.63 1.58 -16.33
CA ARG A 58 -13.13 0.75 -17.44
C ARG A 58 -14.64 0.87 -17.63
#